data_AF-A0A645GWH4-F1
#
_entry.id   AF-A0A645GWH4-F1
#
_cell.length_a   1.000
_cell.length_b   1.000
_cell.length_c   1.000
_cell.angle_alpha   90.00
_cell.angle_beta   90.00
_cell.angle_gamma   90.00
#
_symmetry.space_group_name_H-M   'P 1'
#
loop_
_entity.id
_entity.type
_entity.pdbx_description
1 polymer ?
#
loop_
_entity_poly.entity_id
_entity_poly.type
_entity_poly.pdbx_seq_one_letter_code
_entity_poly.pdbx_strand_id
1 'polypeptide(L)'
;MNKDWARIIAHVNAKEKVKKTVIFTNGTICPDFSELDSMDCAKILFIITDYGPLSRNIDQMERELKKRHINYLRSPAGNWTACSDIGKHSRSLEELQECFKNCCAKNLFTIMHGKLYRCPFAANADALHAVPSSPNDYVILDEGDGLRKKIKDFVYSTQYLSTCDYCNGRRLDDPVIPAAIQLKSPRG
;
A
#
# COMPACT_ATOMS: atom_id res chain seq x y z
N MET A 1 -5.38 -10.10 10.00
CA MET A 1 -4.65 -10.61 8.82
C MET A 1 -5.64 -11.30 7.89
N ASN A 2 -5.47 -11.18 6.58
CA ASN A 2 -6.35 -11.85 5.62
C ASN A 2 -6.20 -13.37 5.77
N LYS A 3 -7.30 -14.10 5.91
CA LYS A 3 -7.29 -15.57 6.09
C LYS A 3 -6.77 -16.30 4.85
N ASP A 4 -6.95 -15.69 3.67
CA ASP A 4 -6.54 -16.27 2.38
C ASP A 4 -5.14 -15.82 1.93
N TRP A 5 -4.34 -15.22 2.82
CA TRP A 5 -3.06 -14.60 2.46
C TRP A 5 -2.10 -15.58 1.73
N ALA A 6 -1.99 -16.81 2.23
CA ALA A 6 -1.13 -17.84 1.65
C ALA A 6 -1.63 -18.28 0.27
N ARG A 7 -2.94 -18.50 0.10
CA ARG A 7 -3.58 -18.76 -1.21
C ARG A 7 -3.34 -17.62 -2.21
N ILE A 8 -3.47 -16.37 -1.77
CA ILE A 8 -3.22 -15.18 -2.61
C ILE A 8 -1.75 -15.17 -3.06
N ILE A 9 -0.82 -15.39 -2.14
CA ILE A 9 0.61 -15.45 -2.45
C ILE A 9 0.90 -16.57 -3.44
N ALA A 10 0.39 -17.78 -3.21
CA ALA A 10 0.59 -18.91 -4.12
C ALA A 10 0.10 -18.59 -5.53
N HIS A 11 -1.09 -18.00 -5.66
CA HIS A 11 -1.65 -17.61 -6.95
C HIS A 11 -0.80 -16.56 -7.67
N VAL A 12 -0.33 -15.54 -6.95
CA VAL A 12 0.50 -14.45 -7.47
C VAL A 12 1.88 -14.98 -7.87
N ASN A 13 2.48 -15.83 -7.03
CA ASN A 13 3.82 -16.37 -7.21
C ASN A 13 3.95 -17.33 -8.41
N ALA A 14 2.86 -18.02 -8.73
CA ALA A 14 2.73 -18.88 -9.90
C ALA A 14 2.72 -18.10 -11.23
N LYS A 15 2.52 -16.77 -11.21
CA LYS A 15 2.52 -15.96 -12.45
C LYS A 15 3.96 -15.67 -12.88
N GLU A 16 4.36 -16.09 -14.08
CA GLU A 16 5.71 -15.87 -14.63
C GLU A 16 6.11 -14.38 -14.74
N LYS A 17 5.11 -13.51 -14.94
CA LYS A 17 5.28 -12.05 -15.01
C LYS A 17 5.60 -11.44 -13.65
N VAL A 18 5.26 -12.12 -12.56
CA VAL A 18 5.60 -11.70 -11.21
C VAL A 18 6.98 -12.22 -10.86
N LYS A 19 7.94 -11.28 -10.73
CA LYS A 19 9.33 -11.60 -10.41
C LYS A 19 9.60 -11.67 -8.91
N LYS A 20 8.81 -10.94 -8.11
CA LYS A 20 8.96 -10.87 -6.67
C LYS A 20 7.62 -10.56 -6.01
N THR A 21 7.35 -11.23 -4.89
CA THR A 21 6.19 -10.96 -4.03
C THR A 21 6.71 -10.43 -2.72
N VAL A 22 6.38 -9.18 -2.39
CA VAL A 22 6.84 -8.51 -1.17
C VAL A 22 5.68 -8.39 -0.18
N ILE A 23 5.86 -8.92 1.02
CA ILE A 23 4.89 -8.84 2.11
C ILE A 23 5.39 -7.83 3.14
N PHE A 24 4.60 -6.79 3.39
CA PHE A 24 4.86 -5.82 4.45
C PHE A 24 4.10 -6.22 5.71
N THR A 25 4.78 -6.20 6.86
CA THR A 25 4.17 -6.50 8.15
C THR A 25 4.80 -5.67 9.27
N ASN A 26 4.03 -5.38 10.30
CA ASN A 26 4.52 -4.77 11.54
C ASN A 26 4.91 -5.81 12.60
N GLY A 27 4.83 -7.10 12.29
CA GLY A 27 5.20 -8.19 13.21
C GLY A 27 4.30 -8.33 14.43
N THR A 28 3.12 -7.67 14.47
CA THR A 28 2.17 -7.83 15.58
C THR A 28 1.47 -9.18 15.53
N ILE A 29 1.29 -9.77 14.35
CA ILE A 29 0.66 -11.08 14.14
C ILE A 29 1.63 -11.96 13.36
N CYS A 30 1.95 -13.13 13.91
CA CYS A 30 2.64 -14.18 13.17
C CYS A 30 1.59 -15.08 12.48
N PRO A 31 1.57 -15.18 11.13
CA PRO A 31 0.70 -16.13 10.44
C PRO A 31 1.06 -17.56 10.81
N ASP A 32 0.12 -18.47 10.56
CA ASP A 32 0.48 -19.86 10.33
C ASP A 32 1.16 -19.98 8.96
N PHE A 33 2.39 -20.49 8.95
CA PHE A 33 3.20 -20.67 7.75
C PHE A 33 3.09 -22.08 7.14
N SER A 34 2.29 -22.97 7.75
CA SER A 34 2.11 -24.36 7.29
C SER A 34 1.75 -24.45 5.80
N GLU A 35 0.90 -23.56 5.30
CA GLU A 35 0.48 -23.50 3.89
C GLU A 35 1.62 -23.14 2.92
N LEU A 36 2.74 -22.59 3.41
CA LEU A 36 3.91 -22.29 2.58
C LEU A 36 4.93 -23.44 2.53
N ASP A 37 4.78 -24.49 3.34
CA ASP A 37 5.76 -25.59 3.45
C ASP A 37 5.98 -26.34 2.12
N SER A 38 4.97 -26.36 1.25
CA SER A 38 5.00 -27.02 -0.06
C SER A 38 5.26 -26.06 -1.23
N MET A 39 5.51 -24.78 -0.97
CA MET A 39 5.62 -23.74 -1.99
C MET A 39 7.07 -23.31 -2.23
N ASP A 40 7.46 -23.12 -3.49
CA ASP A 40 8.70 -22.41 -3.82
C ASP A 40 8.61 -20.94 -3.40
N CYS A 41 9.34 -20.61 -2.33
CA CYS A 41 9.35 -19.29 -1.73
C CYS A 41 10.51 -18.40 -2.21
N ALA A 42 11.28 -18.80 -3.23
CA ALA A 42 12.47 -18.05 -3.68
C ALA A 42 12.16 -16.59 -4.10
N LYS A 43 10.95 -16.35 -4.63
CA LYS A 43 10.47 -15.03 -5.05
C LYS A 43 9.86 -14.20 -3.92
N ILE A 44 9.73 -14.75 -2.72
CA ILE A 44 9.02 -14.12 -1.60
C ILE A 44 10.02 -13.34 -0.74
N LEU A 45 9.65 -12.11 -0.38
CA LEU A 45 10.38 -11.28 0.56
C LEU A 45 9.43 -10.70 1.60
N PHE A 46 9.76 -10.89 2.88
CA PHE A 46 9.10 -10.19 3.97
C PHE A 46 9.85 -8.90 4.31
N ILE A 47 9.15 -7.78 4.37
CA ILE A 47 9.63 -6.52 4.93
C ILE A 47 8.92 -6.31 6.26
N ILE A 48 9.67 -6.46 7.36
CA ILE A 48 9.19 -6.37 8.73
C ILE A 48 9.60 -5.01 9.27
N THR A 49 8.61 -4.14 9.50
CA THR A 49 8.83 -2.88 10.23
C THR A 49 8.70 -3.15 11.72
N ASP A 50 9.79 -2.93 12.45
CA ASP A 50 9.88 -3.14 13.89
C ASP A 50 9.49 -1.88 14.66
N TYR A 51 8.34 -1.95 15.35
CA TYR A 51 7.80 -0.91 16.22
C TYR A 51 8.14 -1.18 17.70
N GLY A 52 9.17 -1.98 17.97
CA GLY A 52 9.63 -2.32 19.30
C GLY A 52 8.56 -3.07 20.10
N PRO A 53 8.12 -2.59 21.28
CA PRO A 53 7.15 -3.27 22.12
C PRO A 53 5.80 -3.61 21.44
N LEU A 54 5.42 -2.89 20.37
CA LEU A 54 4.20 -3.18 19.63
C LEU A 54 4.34 -4.41 18.70
N SER A 55 5.56 -4.71 18.27
CA SER A 55 5.89 -5.77 17.32
C SER A 55 6.20 -7.11 18.01
N ARG A 56 5.26 -7.55 18.85
CA ARG A 56 5.44 -8.64 19.83
C ARG A 56 5.80 -10.01 19.26
N ASN A 57 5.55 -10.26 17.97
CA ASN A 57 5.70 -11.57 17.35
C ASN A 57 6.80 -11.63 16.27
N ILE A 58 7.67 -10.62 16.16
CA ILE A 58 8.74 -10.62 15.14
C ILE A 58 9.66 -11.83 15.31
N ASP A 59 10.14 -12.11 16.51
CA ASP A 59 11.12 -13.19 16.71
C ASP A 59 10.54 -14.57 16.40
N GLN A 60 9.25 -14.78 16.68
CA GLN A 60 8.54 -16.00 16.25
C GLN A 60 8.48 -16.06 14.72
N MET A 61 8.09 -14.96 14.07
CA MET A 61 8.01 -14.89 12.62
C MET A 61 9.37 -15.14 11.95
N GLU A 62 10.46 -14.56 12.45
CA GLU A 62 11.80 -14.80 11.92
C GLU A 62 12.22 -16.27 12.03
N ARG A 63 11.87 -16.96 13.12
CA ARG A 63 12.12 -18.40 13.23
C ARG A 63 11.38 -19.19 12.16
N GLU A 64 10.10 -18.89 11.94
CA GLU A 64 9.30 -19.56 10.91
C GLU A 64 9.80 -19.28 9.49
N LEU A 65 10.23 -18.04 9.22
CA LEU A 65 10.82 -17.64 7.93
C LEU A 65 12.18 -18.31 7.69
N LYS A 66 13.06 -18.34 8.70
CA LYS A 66 14.37 -19.01 8.62
C LYS A 66 14.24 -20.51 8.39
N LYS A 67 13.33 -21.18 9.11
CA LYS A 67 13.04 -22.61 8.96
C LYS A 67 12.69 -22.98 7.51
N ARG A 68 12.08 -22.07 6.76
CA ARG A 68 11.62 -22.25 5.38
C ARG A 68 12.52 -21.60 4.34
N HIS A 69 13.66 -21.05 4.74
CA HIS A 69 14.58 -20.31 3.87
C HIS A 69 13.90 -19.14 3.11
N ILE A 70 12.91 -18.49 3.73
CA ILE A 70 12.22 -17.34 3.13
C ILE A 70 13.03 -16.06 3.43
N ASN A 71 13.29 -15.28 2.38
CA ASN A 71 14.00 -14.01 2.51
C ASN A 71 13.18 -13.01 3.32
N TYR A 72 13.85 -12.28 4.22
CA TYR A 72 13.22 -11.21 4.97
C TYR A 72 14.21 -10.08 5.32
N LEU A 73 13.67 -8.89 5.56
CA LEU A 73 14.38 -7.74 6.09
C LEU A 73 13.60 -7.21 7.31
N ARG A 74 14.27 -7.06 8.44
CA ARG A 74 13.76 -6.37 9.63
C ARG A 74 14.44 -5.01 9.74
N SER A 75 13.65 -3.95 9.89
CA SER A 75 14.16 -2.59 10.10
C SER A 75 13.28 -1.85 11.11
N PRO A 76 13.86 -0.98 11.97
CA PRO A 76 13.06 -0.16 12.87
C PRO A 76 12.11 0.76 12.09
N ALA A 77 10.98 1.12 12.69
CA ALA A 77 10.08 2.11 12.14
C ALA A 77 10.79 3.47 11.99
N GLY A 78 10.71 4.07 10.80
CA GLY A 78 11.38 5.34 10.48
C GLY A 78 11.04 5.83 9.08
N ASN A 79 11.59 6.98 8.70
CA ASN A 79 11.37 7.62 7.38
C ASN A 79 9.90 7.94 7.07
N TRP A 80 9.12 8.23 8.11
CA TRP A 80 7.73 8.68 7.95
C TRP A 80 7.73 10.13 7.50
N THR A 81 6.70 10.53 6.75
CA THR A 81 6.51 11.91 6.26
C THR A 81 5.08 12.33 6.58
N ALA A 82 4.83 13.62 6.78
CA ALA A 82 3.51 14.16 7.11
C ALA A 82 2.60 14.30 5.86
N CYS A 83 2.52 13.24 5.06
CA CYS A 83 1.90 13.29 3.73
C CYS A 83 0.39 12.96 3.71
N SER A 84 -0.17 12.48 4.82
CA SER A 84 -1.49 11.82 4.86
C SER A 84 -2.50 12.48 5.80
N ASP A 85 -2.30 13.73 6.19
CA ASP A 85 -3.37 14.46 6.87
C ASP A 85 -4.55 14.59 5.90
N ILE A 86 -5.74 14.19 6.37
CA ILE A 86 -6.97 14.22 5.57
C ILE A 86 -7.65 15.55 5.82
N GLY A 87 -7.70 16.40 4.81
CA GLY A 87 -8.34 17.71 4.91
C GLY A 87 -8.48 18.36 3.54
N LYS A 88 -9.62 19.03 3.31
CA LYS A 88 -9.87 19.66 2.01
C LYS A 88 -8.97 20.90 1.86
N HIS A 89 -8.17 20.92 0.80
CA HIS A 89 -7.25 22.03 0.50
C HIS A 89 -7.85 23.06 -0.47
N SER A 90 -8.91 22.71 -1.21
CA SER A 90 -9.55 23.57 -2.21
C SER A 90 -8.57 24.06 -3.30
N ARG A 91 -7.70 23.15 -3.74
CA ARG A 91 -6.67 23.40 -4.77
C ARG A 91 -7.30 23.76 -6.11
N SER A 92 -6.64 24.66 -6.85
CA SER A 92 -6.93 24.88 -8.27
C SER A 92 -6.58 23.64 -9.11
N LEU A 93 -7.01 23.61 -10.37
CA LEU A 93 -6.64 22.53 -11.29
C LEU A 93 -5.12 22.42 -11.46
N GLU A 94 -4.43 23.55 -11.59
CA GLU A 94 -2.98 23.63 -11.73
C GLU A 94 -2.28 23.09 -10.47
N GLU A 95 -2.77 23.45 -9.28
CA GLU A 95 -2.24 22.97 -8.01
C GLU A 95 -2.46 21.46 -7.82
N LEU A 96 -3.60 20.92 -8.26
CA LEU A 96 -3.87 19.47 -8.25
C LEU A 96 -2.90 18.72 -9.15
N GLN A 97 -2.70 19.21 -10.38
CA GLN A 97 -1.76 18.63 -11.34
C GLN A 97 -0.32 18.68 -10.80
N GLU A 98 0.10 19.80 -10.19
CA GLU A 98 1.45 19.94 -9.64
C GLU A 98 1.67 19.03 -8.42
N CYS A 99 0.69 18.96 -7.51
CA CYS A 99 0.70 18.04 -6.38
C CYS A 99 0.83 16.59 -6.85
N PHE A 100 0.03 16.19 -7.83
CA PHE A 100 0.09 14.83 -8.37
C PHE A 100 1.43 14.56 -9.06
N LYS A 101 1.88 15.46 -9.93
CA LYS A 101 3.14 15.36 -10.68
C LYS A 101 4.34 15.18 -9.75
N ASN A 102 4.41 15.91 -8.64
CA ASN A 102 5.53 15.85 -7.69
C ASN A 102 5.40 14.76 -6.63
N CYS A 103 4.28 14.04 -6.57
CA CYS A 103 4.07 12.99 -5.59
C CYS A 103 4.88 11.73 -5.94
N CYS A 104 5.63 11.18 -4.98
CA CYS A 104 6.35 9.92 -5.14
C CYS A 104 5.42 8.69 -5.08
N ALA A 105 4.22 8.85 -4.50
CA ALA A 105 3.26 7.77 -4.32
C ALA A 105 2.27 7.60 -5.49
N LYS A 106 2.29 8.49 -6.50
CA LYS A 106 1.33 8.53 -7.62
C LYS A 106 1.23 7.27 -8.50
N ASN A 107 2.22 6.37 -8.39
CA ASN A 107 2.30 5.13 -9.15
C ASN A 107 2.44 3.91 -8.24
N LEU A 108 2.06 4.04 -6.96
CA LEU A 108 1.94 2.92 -6.04
C LEU A 108 0.56 2.29 -6.24
N PHE A 109 0.41 1.60 -7.37
CA PHE A 109 -0.84 0.98 -7.77
C PHE A 109 -1.39 0.08 -6.68
N THR A 110 -2.63 0.32 -6.28
CA THR A 110 -3.27 -0.36 -5.16
C THR A 110 -4.57 -0.97 -5.65
N ILE A 111 -4.76 -2.27 -5.41
CA ILE A 111 -6.03 -2.95 -5.65
C ILE A 111 -6.74 -3.11 -4.31
N MET A 112 -7.96 -2.61 -4.22
CA MET A 112 -8.79 -2.76 -3.01
C MET A 112 -10.27 -2.78 -3.38
N HIS A 113 -11.04 -3.70 -2.78
CA HIS A 113 -12.49 -3.84 -2.99
C HIS A 113 -12.92 -3.84 -4.47
N GLY A 114 -12.19 -4.57 -5.32
CA GLY A 114 -12.51 -4.66 -6.75
C GLY A 114 -12.19 -3.41 -7.56
N LYS A 115 -11.45 -2.44 -6.99
CA LYS A 115 -11.03 -1.20 -7.66
C LYS A 115 -9.50 -1.13 -7.73
N LEU A 116 -8.98 -0.62 -8.85
CA LEU A 116 -7.58 -0.28 -9.06
C LEU A 116 -7.38 1.23 -8.88
N TYR A 117 -6.50 1.61 -7.96
CA TYR A 117 -6.12 2.99 -7.65
C TYR A 117 -4.66 3.21 -8.03
N ARG A 118 -4.29 4.47 -8.28
CA ARG A 118 -2.90 4.90 -8.49
C ARG A 118 -2.14 5.25 -7.21
N CYS A 119 -2.88 5.50 -6.14
CA CYS A 119 -2.35 5.99 -4.87
C CYS A 119 -2.95 5.19 -3.70
N PRO A 120 -2.12 4.68 -2.77
CA PRO A 120 -2.62 3.96 -1.59
C PRO A 120 -3.43 4.88 -0.66
N PHE A 121 -3.12 6.17 -0.62
CA PHE A 121 -3.94 7.14 0.13
C PHE A 121 -5.36 7.23 -0.44
N ALA A 122 -5.50 7.37 -1.76
CA ALA A 122 -6.80 7.39 -2.43
C ALA A 122 -7.61 6.12 -2.17
N ALA A 123 -6.96 4.96 -2.25
CA ALA A 123 -7.59 3.69 -1.96
C ALA A 123 -8.14 3.66 -0.51
N ASN A 124 -7.29 3.94 0.48
CA ASN A 124 -7.69 3.91 1.90
C ASN A 124 -8.74 4.98 2.23
N ALA A 125 -8.63 6.18 1.68
CA ALA A 125 -9.59 7.25 1.89
C ALA A 125 -11.00 6.88 1.37
N ASP A 126 -11.08 6.26 0.18
CA ASP A 126 -12.36 5.74 -0.36
C ASP A 126 -12.92 4.60 0.50
N ALA A 127 -12.07 3.65 0.93
CA ALA A 127 -12.51 2.53 1.77
C ALA A 127 -12.99 2.94 3.17
N LEU A 128 -12.47 4.04 3.72
CA LEU A 128 -12.88 4.61 5.00
C LEU A 128 -14.02 5.63 4.85
N HIS A 129 -14.47 5.93 3.63
CA HIS A 129 -15.38 7.04 3.34
C HIS A 129 -14.89 8.38 3.92
N ALA A 130 -13.57 8.58 3.97
CA ALA A 130 -12.94 9.73 4.61
C ALA A 130 -12.94 10.99 3.72
N VAL A 131 -13.19 10.82 2.43
CA VAL A 131 -13.28 11.90 1.43
C VAL A 131 -14.43 11.59 0.46
N PRO A 132 -14.97 12.59 -0.25
CA PRO A 132 -15.95 12.36 -1.30
C PRO A 132 -15.41 11.40 -2.36
N SER A 133 -16.15 10.33 -2.65
CA SER A 133 -15.75 9.36 -3.67
C SER A 133 -15.77 10.01 -5.06
N SER A 134 -14.78 9.69 -5.88
CA SER A 134 -14.66 10.20 -7.25
C SER A 134 -14.30 9.07 -8.22
N PRO A 135 -15.04 8.91 -9.33
CA PRO A 135 -14.72 7.90 -10.34
C PRO A 135 -13.42 8.19 -11.08
N ASN A 136 -12.86 9.41 -10.94
CA ASN A 136 -11.55 9.76 -11.50
C ASN A 136 -10.39 9.09 -10.74
N ASP A 137 -10.63 8.57 -9.53
CA ASP A 137 -9.57 8.10 -8.63
C ASP A 137 -9.32 6.59 -8.74
N TYR A 138 -10.15 5.87 -9.48
CA TYR A 138 -10.06 4.42 -9.63
C TYR A 138 -10.62 3.88 -10.94
N VAL A 139 -10.23 2.66 -11.28
CA VAL A 139 -10.88 1.82 -12.30
C VAL A 139 -11.50 0.62 -11.61
N ILE A 140 -12.78 0.34 -11.88
CA ILE A 140 -13.44 -0.88 -11.41
C ILE A 140 -12.88 -2.07 -12.20
N LEU A 141 -12.45 -3.11 -11.49
CA LEU A 141 -11.97 -4.36 -12.04
C LEU A 141 -13.16 -5.30 -12.23
N ASP A 142 -13.83 -5.14 -13.37
CA ASP A 142 -14.91 -6.00 -13.84
C ASP A 142 -14.44 -6.92 -14.98
N GLU A 143 -15.23 -7.94 -15.32
CA GLU A 143 -14.94 -8.81 -16.48
C GLU A 143 -15.43 -8.19 -17.81
N GLY A 144 -15.73 -6.89 -17.82
CA GLY A 144 -16.33 -6.21 -18.97
C GLY A 144 -15.36 -5.92 -20.10
N ASP A 145 -15.92 -5.78 -21.31
CA ASP A 145 -15.16 -5.35 -22.47
C ASP A 145 -14.50 -3.98 -22.25
N GLY A 146 -13.27 -3.86 -22.73
CA GLY A 146 -12.52 -2.59 -22.67
C GLY A 146 -11.84 -2.28 -21.34
N LEU A 147 -11.87 -3.16 -20.32
CA LEU A 147 -11.13 -2.95 -19.06
C LEU A 147 -9.66 -2.61 -19.30
N ARG A 148 -9.00 -3.32 -20.22
CA ARG A 148 -7.61 -3.05 -20.58
C ARG A 148 -7.39 -1.62 -21.09
N LYS A 149 -8.33 -1.08 -21.86
CA LYS A 149 -8.27 0.31 -22.35
C LYS A 149 -8.49 1.28 -21.19
N LYS A 150 -9.49 1.06 -20.33
CA LYS A 150 -9.74 1.87 -19.12
C LYS A 150 -8.50 1.95 -18.23
N ILE A 151 -7.84 0.81 -17.97
CA ILE A 151 -6.60 0.77 -17.18
C ILE A 151 -5.49 1.56 -17.86
N LYS A 152 -5.29 1.40 -19.17
CA LYS A 152 -4.28 2.18 -19.91
C LYS A 152 -4.55 3.68 -19.83
N ASP A 153 -5.78 4.09 -20.10
CA ASP A 153 -6.16 5.51 -20.06
C ASP A 153 -5.96 6.08 -18.66
N PHE A 154 -6.34 5.34 -17.61
CA PHE A 154 -6.12 5.75 -16.21
C PHE A 154 -4.64 5.84 -15.83
N VAL A 155 -3.80 4.92 -16.31
CA VAL A 155 -2.37 4.91 -16.02
C VAL A 155 -1.63 6.03 -16.75
N TYR A 156 -1.94 6.25 -18.03
CA TYR A 156 -1.15 7.10 -18.91
C TYR A 156 -1.75 8.50 -19.13
N SER A 157 -3.07 8.68 -19.00
CA SER A 157 -3.74 9.94 -19.30
C SER A 157 -4.19 10.72 -18.06
N THR A 158 -4.26 10.09 -16.88
CA THR A 158 -4.62 10.78 -15.64
C THR A 158 -3.51 11.74 -15.21
N GLN A 159 -3.88 13.03 -15.11
CA GLN A 159 -2.98 14.13 -14.74
C GLN A 159 -3.08 14.53 -13.26
N TYR A 160 -4.15 14.15 -12.58
CA TYR A 160 -4.34 14.32 -11.14
C TYR A 160 -5.43 13.35 -10.65
N LEU A 161 -5.48 13.14 -9.33
CA LEU A 161 -6.59 12.44 -8.67
C LEU A 161 -7.42 13.48 -7.92
N SER A 162 -8.73 13.35 -7.87
CA SER A 162 -9.61 14.18 -7.03
C SER A 162 -9.20 14.08 -5.55
N THR A 163 -8.73 12.90 -5.11
CA THR A 163 -8.18 12.73 -3.75
C THR A 163 -6.93 13.58 -3.49
N CYS A 164 -6.24 14.09 -4.53
CA CYS A 164 -5.14 15.01 -4.34
C CYS A 164 -5.58 16.33 -3.71
N ASP A 165 -6.87 16.66 -3.64
CA ASP A 165 -7.36 17.83 -2.87
C ASP A 165 -7.47 17.56 -1.35
N TYR A 166 -7.20 16.33 -0.91
CA TYR A 166 -7.47 15.89 0.46
C TYR A 166 -6.23 15.39 1.22
N CYS A 167 -5.03 15.51 0.64
CA CYS A 167 -3.77 15.14 1.29
C CYS A 167 -2.70 16.21 1.04
N ASN A 168 -1.64 16.21 1.85
CA ASN A 168 -0.54 17.17 1.74
C ASN A 168 0.40 16.95 0.52
N GLY A 169 0.16 15.89 -0.26
CA GLY A 169 1.15 15.36 -1.20
C GLY A 169 2.27 14.61 -0.47
N ARG A 170 3.07 13.86 -1.23
CA ARG A 170 4.28 13.20 -0.72
C ARG A 170 5.44 13.46 -1.66
N ARG A 171 6.20 14.51 -1.42
CA ARG A 171 7.40 14.83 -2.18
C ARG A 171 8.59 14.04 -1.64
N LEU A 172 9.62 13.87 -2.47
CA LEU A 172 10.83 13.15 -2.07
C LEU A 172 11.69 13.93 -1.05
N ASP A 173 11.52 15.26 -1.03
CA ASP A 173 12.20 16.20 -0.13
C ASP A 173 11.37 16.54 1.12
N ASP A 174 10.23 15.87 1.34
CA ASP A 174 9.42 16.12 2.53
C ASP A 174 10.17 15.78 3.82
N PRO A 175 10.00 16.58 4.88
CA PRO A 175 10.69 16.35 6.14
C PRO A 175 10.25 15.02 6.78
N VAL A 176 11.23 14.33 7.35
CA VAL A 176 10.98 13.11 8.11
C VAL A 176 10.36 13.48 9.46
N ILE A 177 9.28 12.80 9.82
CA ILE A 177 8.63 12.90 11.13
C ILE A 177 8.93 11.64 11.96
N PRO A 178 8.87 11.74 13.30
CA PRO A 178 9.00 10.56 14.14
C PRO A 178 7.90 9.53 13.81
N ALA A 179 8.28 8.26 13.71
CA ALA A 179 7.34 7.18 13.43
C ALA A 179 6.48 6.86 14.67
N ALA A 180 5.27 6.36 14.43
CA ALA A 180 4.38 5.80 15.46
C ALA A 180 3.98 6.74 16.62
N ILE A 181 4.01 8.06 16.41
CA ILE A 181 3.40 9.01 17.36
C ILE A 181 1.89 9.00 17.14
N GLN A 182 1.15 8.46 18.10
CA GLN A 182 -0.31 8.51 18.10
C GLN A 182 -0.81 9.88 18.60
N LEU A 183 -1.80 10.43 17.90
CA LEU A 183 -2.48 11.65 18.35
C LEU A 183 -3.31 11.37 19.60
N LYS A 184 -3.35 12.33 20.53
CA LYS A 184 -4.18 12.23 21.74
C LYS A 184 -5.69 12.26 21.44
N SER A 185 -6.06 12.86 20.32
CA SER A 185 -7.43 12.97 19.81
C SER A 185 -7.41 13.00 18.27
N PRO A 186 -8.50 12.62 17.58
CA PRO A 186 -8.61 12.78 16.14
C PRO A 186 -8.38 14.24 15.71
N ARG A 187 -7.80 14.47 14.53
CA ARG A 187 -7.82 15.80 13.90
C ARG A 187 -9.23 15.99 13.33
N GLY A 188 -9.84 17.12 13.68
CA GLY A 188 -11.23 17.46 13.32
C GLY A 188 -11.42 17.72 11.84
#